data_AF-A0A2E0A6R0-F1
#
_entry.id   AF-A0A2E0A6R0-F1
#
_cell.length_a   1.000
_cell.length_b   1.000
_cell.length_c   1.000
_cell.angle_alpha   90.00
_cell.angle_beta   90.00
_cell.angle_gamma   90.00
#
_symmetry.space_group_name_H-M   'P 1'
#
loop_
_entity.id
_entity.type
_entity.pdbx_description
1 polymer ?
#
loop_
_entity_poly.entity_id
_entity_poly.type
_entity_poly.pdbx_seq_one_letter_code
_entity_poly.pdbx_strand_id
1 'polypeptide(L)' 'MIIVTGGAGFIGSNIVKALNDMGRTDILVVDDLTNGRQFYNISDCDITDY' A
#
# COMPACT_ATOMS: atom_id res chain seq x y z
N MET A 1 6.12 -6.50 -10.74
CA MET A 1 4.90 -6.43 -9.94
C MET A 1 5.20 -6.92 -8.53
N ILE A 2 4.95 -6.10 -7.51
CA ILE A 2 5.08 -6.44 -6.08
C ILE A 2 3.69 -6.51 -5.48
N ILE A 3 3.40 -7.56 -4.70
CA ILE A 3 2.12 -7.68 -3.98
C ILE A 3 2.38 -7.45 -2.50
N VAL A 4 1.64 -6.52 -1.89
CA VAL A 4 1.72 -6.23 -0.45
C VAL A 4 0.37 -6.53 0.21
N THR A 5 0.29 -7.69 0.87
CA THR A 5 -0.87 -8.07 1.68
C THR A 5 -0.86 -7.33 3.02
N GLY A 6 -2.01 -6.88 3.50
CA GLY A 6 -2.06 -5.99 4.67
C GLY A 6 -1.46 -4.60 4.38
N GLY A 7 -1.42 -4.19 3.10
CA GLY A 7 -0.70 -3.01 2.64
C GLY A 7 -1.30 -1.67 3.06
N ALA A 8 -2.58 -1.63 3.44
CA ALA A 8 -3.22 -0.45 4.05
C ALA A 8 -3.05 -0.40 5.58
N GLY A 9 -2.59 -1.50 6.20
CA GLY A 9 -2.25 -1.57 7.62
C GLY A 9 -1.02 -0.74 8.01
N PHE A 10 -0.70 -0.71 9.31
CA PHE A 10 0.40 0.11 9.85
C PHE A 10 1.76 -0.22 9.23
N ILE A 11 2.14 -1.51 9.20
CA ILE A 11 3.45 -1.93 8.66
C ILE A 11 3.42 -1.92 7.14
N GLY A 12 2.35 -2.45 6.54
CA GLY A 12 2.22 -2.57 5.09
C GLY A 12 2.34 -1.23 4.38
N SER A 13 1.70 -0.18 4.90
CA SER A 13 1.76 1.16 4.30
C SER A 13 3.17 1.76 4.32
N ASN A 14 3.95 1.51 5.39
CA ASN A 14 5.36 1.94 5.43
C ASN A 14 6.23 1.16 4.44
N ILE A 15 5.92 -0.13 4.21
CA ILE A 15 6.59 -0.92 3.16
C ILE A 15 6.28 -0.35 1.78
N VAL A 16 5.01 0.00 1.50
CA VAL A 16 4.61 0.61 0.23
C VAL A 16 5.34 1.94 0.02
N LYS A 17 5.41 2.80 1.05
CA LYS A 17 6.16 4.07 0.98
C LYS A 17 7.64 3.86 0.67
N ALA A 18 8.29 2.92 1.36
CA ALA A 18 9.69 2.61 1.11
C ALA A 18 9.92 2.06 -0.31
N LEU A 19 8.98 1.31 -0.87
CA LEU A 19 9.04 0.85 -2.26
C LEU A 19 8.87 2.02 -3.24
N ASN A 20 7.95 2.95 -2.98
CA ASN A 20 7.82 4.18 -3.77
C ASN A 20 9.10 5.02 -3.72
N ASP A 21 9.74 5.16 -2.55
CA ASP A 21 11.04 5.87 -2.41
C ASP A 21 12.16 5.21 -3.23
N MET A 22 12.06 3.89 -3.48
CA MET A 22 12.96 3.14 -4.37
C MET A 22 12.56 3.25 -5.85
N GLY A 23 11.56 4.06 -6.19
CA GLY A 23 11.06 4.25 -7.55
C GLY A 23 10.14 3.13 -8.06
N ARG A 24 9.59 2.30 -7.16
CA ARG A 24 8.66 1.23 -7.52
C ARG A 24 7.23 1.72 -7.42
N THR A 25 6.50 1.60 -8.52
CA THR A 25 5.07 1.96 -8.63
C THR A 25 4.22 0.77 -9.11
N ASP A 26 4.88 -0.34 -9.47
CA ASP A 26 4.26 -1.60 -9.92
C ASP A 26 3.77 -2.46 -8.73
N ILE A 27 3.03 -1.83 -7.81
CA ILE A 27 2.59 -2.38 -6.53
C ILE A 27 1.08 -2.66 -6.56
N LEU A 28 0.69 -3.91 -6.27
CA LEU A 28 -0.68 -4.30 -5.96
C LEU A 28 -0.81 -4.41 -4.45
N VAL A 29 -1.61 -3.55 -3.85
CA VAL A 29 -1.97 -3.69 -2.42
C VAL A 29 -3.11 -4.70 -2.32
N VAL A 30 -3.13 -5.49 -1.25
CA VAL A 30 -4.29 -6.36 -0.92
C VAL A 30 -4.57 -6.19 0.57
N ASP A 31 -5.76 -5.76 0.96
CA ASP A 31 -6.12 -5.64 2.37
C ASP A 31 -7.63 -5.89 2.60
N ASP A 32 -8.03 -5.93 3.88
CA ASP A 32 -9.43 -5.94 4.29
C ASP A 32 -9.84 -4.52 4.75
N LEU A 33 -10.60 -3.82 3.90
CA LEU A 33 -11.14 -2.48 4.21
C LEU A 33 -12.47 -2.50 4.95
N THR A 34 -12.85 -3.60 5.61
CA THR A 34 -14.03 -3.59 6.50
C THR A 34 -14.01 -2.40 7.46
N ASN A 35 -12.80 -1.95 7.86
CA ASN A 35 -12.56 -0.64 8.45
C ASN A 35 -11.89 0.33 7.46
N GLY A 36 -12.69 1.18 6.81
CA GLY A 36 -12.26 2.10 5.76
C GLY A 36 -11.25 3.19 6.17
N ARG A 37 -10.93 3.35 7.47
CA ARG A 37 -9.87 4.28 7.91
C ARG A 37 -8.48 3.88 7.44
N GLN A 38 -8.24 2.60 7.17
CA GLN A 38 -6.91 2.10 6.79
C GLN A 38 -6.45 2.64 5.43
N PHE A 39 -7.40 2.98 4.56
CA PHE A 39 -7.12 3.55 3.24
C PHE A 39 -6.33 4.87 3.30
N TYR A 40 -6.48 5.65 4.37
CA TYR A 40 -5.71 6.90 4.55
C TYR A 40 -4.20 6.67 4.71
N ASN A 41 -3.75 5.46 5.07
CA ASN A 41 -2.34 5.17 5.24
C ASN A 41 -1.58 5.07 3.91
N ILE A 42 -2.30 4.80 2.81
CA ILE A 42 -1.75 4.62 1.46
C ILE A 42 -2.26 5.68 0.47
N SER A 43 -3.02 6.69 0.92
CA SER A 43 -3.59 7.72 0.04
C SER A 43 -2.54 8.60 -0.64
N ASP A 44 -1.32 8.62 -0.11
CA ASP A 44 -0.15 9.33 -0.63
C ASP A 44 0.86 8.41 -1.34
N CYS A 45 0.51 7.14 -1.56
CA CYS A 45 1.37 6.16 -2.23
C CYS A 45 1.02 6.04 -3.72
N ASP A 46 2.02 5.75 -4.55
CA ASP A 46 1.85 5.43 -5.98
C ASP A 46 1.75 3.91 -6.14
N ILE A 47 0.52 3.43 -6.34
CA ILE A 47 0.19 2.00 -6.47
C ILE A 47 -0.51 1.75 -7.79
N THR A 48 -0.33 0.55 -8.34
CA THR A 48 -0.98 0.14 -9.59
C THR A 48 -2.46 -0.13 -9.38
N ASP A 49 -2.80 -0.87 -8.32
CA ASP A 49 -4.16 -1.23 -7.98
C ASP A 49 -4.24 -1.69 -6.50
N TYR A 50 -5.47 -1.97 -6.05
CA TYR A 50 -5.80 -2.35 -4.69
C TYR A 50 -6.79 -3.54 -4.65
#